data_AF-A0A7G1G2L2-F1
#
_entry.id   AF-A0A7G1G2L2-F1
#
_cell.length_a   1.000
_cell.length_b   1.000
_cell.length_c   1.000
_cell.angle_alpha   90.00
_cell.angle_beta   90.00
_cell.angle_gamma   90.00
#
_symmetry.space_group_name_H-M   'P 1'
#
loop_
_entity.id
_entity.type
_entity.pdbx_description
1 polymer ?
#
loop_
_entity_poly.entity_id
_entity_poly.type
_entity_poly.pdbx_seq_one_letter_code
_entity_poly.pdbx_strand_id
1 'polypeptide(L)'
;MKKVVLILFLLTTLLFFGEKTTNNSTSINYPYLLKTFENNDIKLKIYIDNVKNGIFNQTVLRLKILNLTNSVLKIVWDECTFTDNYNNNVVLIHENQKYISSDLHQIPSVILPNDTFNEIAVPKSHIYYYTNLSTNKYNNLFGLGSGWKIKSINSNIKNRKLLFTYMINDIKKNIIIKTTIPNTSDYLNYSDTKIEKIDIATLSFFTNKKLNKDGKIIGYSGYNLGIGYSERNYFEPLKYDAWNSYWYWGTLGLIVPYGGVGIEYINKDNSFSIGLFTIYVVPWFTMGFSF
;
A
#
# COMPACT_ATOMS: atom_id res chain seq x y z
N MET A 1 -17.65 -47.46 -13.07
CA MET A 1 -17.55 -46.67 -11.81
C MET A 1 -16.16 -46.68 -11.16
N LYS A 2 -15.52 -47.83 -10.91
CA LYS A 2 -14.21 -47.89 -10.20
C LYS A 2 -13.08 -47.06 -10.84
N LYS A 3 -13.03 -46.95 -12.17
CA LYS A 3 -12.01 -46.14 -12.88
C LYS A 3 -12.21 -44.63 -12.73
N VAL A 4 -13.45 -44.16 -12.59
CA VAL A 4 -13.77 -42.73 -12.41
C VAL A 4 -13.41 -42.26 -11.00
N VAL A 5 -13.66 -43.10 -9.99
CA VAL A 5 -13.25 -42.82 -8.60
C VAL A 5 -11.74 -42.75 -8.46
N LEU A 6 -10.99 -43.63 -9.15
CA LEU A 6 -9.53 -43.62 -9.13
C LEU A 6 -8.96 -42.37 -9.81
N ILE A 7 -9.56 -41.91 -10.91
CA ILE A 7 -9.15 -40.68 -11.60
C ILE A 7 -9.45 -39.45 -10.73
N LEU A 8 -10.61 -39.38 -10.07
CA LEU A 8 -10.91 -38.30 -9.12
C LEU A 8 -9.95 -38.29 -7.93
N PHE A 9 -9.59 -39.47 -7.40
CA PHE A 9 -8.65 -39.59 -6.28
C PHE A 9 -7.21 -39.24 -6.70
N LEU A 10 -6.81 -39.56 -7.93
CA LEU A 10 -5.50 -39.14 -8.45
C LEU A 10 -5.47 -37.62 -8.67
N LEU A 11 -6.55 -37.03 -9.20
CA LEU A 11 -6.68 -35.59 -9.40
C LEU A 11 -6.63 -34.82 -8.07
N THR A 12 -7.25 -35.35 -7.00
CA THR A 12 -7.17 -34.73 -5.68
C THR A 12 -5.75 -34.84 -5.09
N THR A 13 -5.04 -35.96 -5.26
CA THR A 13 -3.66 -36.08 -4.76
C THR A 13 -2.65 -35.21 -5.51
N LEU A 14 -2.84 -34.95 -6.80
CA LEU A 14 -2.01 -34.02 -7.59
C LEU A 14 -2.23 -32.55 -7.18
N LEU A 15 -3.39 -32.20 -6.61
CA LEU A 15 -3.65 -30.87 -6.05
C LEU A 15 -3.00 -30.64 -4.67
N PHE A 16 -2.57 -31.70 -3.97
CA PHE A 16 -1.89 -31.58 -2.67
C PHE A 16 -0.37 -31.46 -2.77
N PHE A 17 0.22 -31.75 -3.92
CA PHE A 17 1.59 -31.33 -4.24
C PHE A 17 1.55 -29.90 -4.79
N GLY A 18 1.09 -28.98 -3.94
CA GLY A 18 1.29 -27.56 -4.19
C GLY A 18 2.78 -27.31 -4.31
N GLU A 19 3.22 -26.97 -5.52
CA GLU A 19 4.49 -26.27 -5.67
C GLU A 19 4.51 -25.20 -4.59
N LYS A 20 5.55 -25.23 -3.76
CA LYS A 20 5.88 -24.10 -2.90
C LYS A 20 6.32 -23.01 -3.87
N THR A 21 5.35 -22.34 -4.50
CA THR A 21 5.59 -21.16 -5.32
C THR A 21 6.32 -20.23 -4.39
N THR A 22 7.63 -20.12 -4.58
CA THR A 22 8.40 -19.02 -4.06
C THR A 22 7.86 -17.82 -4.84
N ASN A 23 6.76 -17.29 -4.32
CA ASN A 23 6.22 -16.03 -4.76
C ASN A 23 7.35 -15.04 -4.52
N ASN A 24 8.12 -14.77 -5.57
CA ASN A 24 8.87 -13.54 -5.70
C ASN A 24 7.81 -12.45 -5.76
N SER A 25 7.25 -12.13 -4.59
CA SER A 25 6.38 -11.00 -4.38
C SER A 25 7.23 -9.79 -4.68
N THR A 26 7.06 -9.25 -5.88
CA THR A 26 7.42 -7.87 -6.15
C THR A 26 6.52 -7.03 -5.27
N SER A 27 6.95 -6.78 -4.04
CA SER A 27 6.22 -5.91 -3.11
C SER A 27 6.01 -4.57 -3.79
N ILE A 28 4.76 -4.26 -4.14
CA ILE A 28 4.43 -2.89 -4.52
C ILE A 28 4.37 -2.14 -3.20
N ASN A 29 5.38 -1.31 -2.98
CA ASN A 29 5.49 -0.44 -1.82
C ASN A 29 4.41 0.65 -1.93
N TYR A 30 3.38 0.57 -1.11
CA TYR A 30 2.42 1.67 -0.94
C TYR A 30 2.83 2.55 0.23
N PRO A 31 2.63 3.88 0.14
CA PRO A 31 2.94 4.79 1.22
C PRO A 31 2.03 4.54 2.44
N TYR A 32 2.63 4.35 3.61
CA TYR A 32 1.95 4.16 4.90
C TYR A 32 1.55 5.51 5.51
N LEU A 33 0.26 5.72 5.79
CA LEU A 33 -0.25 6.96 6.38
C LEU A 33 0.14 7.07 7.87
N LEU A 34 0.99 8.04 8.21
CA LEU A 34 1.38 8.34 9.58
C LEU A 34 0.36 9.20 10.33
N LYS A 35 -0.10 10.28 9.68
CA LYS A 35 -0.97 11.28 10.33
C LYS A 35 -1.73 12.10 9.30
N THR A 36 -2.95 12.50 9.66
CA THR A 36 -3.69 13.55 8.98
C THR A 36 -3.85 14.75 9.93
N PHE A 37 -3.63 15.95 9.40
CA PHE A 37 -3.87 17.23 10.04
C PHE A 37 -4.75 18.07 9.11
N GLU A 38 -5.66 18.85 9.68
CA GLU A 38 -6.57 19.71 8.93
C GLU A 38 -6.87 20.97 9.75
N ASN A 39 -6.85 22.12 9.08
CA ASN A 39 -7.32 23.40 9.61
C ASN A 39 -8.11 24.14 8.52
N ASN A 40 -8.45 25.41 8.74
CA ASN A 40 -9.19 26.21 7.74
C ASN A 40 -8.41 26.49 6.45
N ASP A 41 -7.08 26.32 6.47
CA ASP A 41 -6.21 26.66 5.35
C ASP A 41 -5.84 25.42 4.51
N ILE A 42 -5.53 24.30 5.15
CA ILE A 42 -4.98 23.10 4.52
C ILE A 42 -5.46 21.80 5.15
N LYS A 43 -5.41 20.73 4.35
CA LYS A 43 -5.42 19.34 4.81
C LYS A 43 -4.09 18.67 4.45
N LEU A 44 -3.27 18.36 5.45
CA LEU A 44 -1.96 17.73 5.31
C LEU A 44 -2.00 16.27 5.76
N LYS A 45 -1.64 15.37 4.85
CA LYS A 45 -1.43 13.94 5.12
C LYS A 45 0.07 13.63 5.02
N ILE A 46 0.59 12.98 6.06
CA ILE A 46 1.99 12.60 6.20
C ILE A 46 2.09 11.10 6.02
N TYR A 47 2.98 10.66 5.12
CA TYR A 47 3.20 9.26 4.83
C TYR A 47 4.67 8.88 5.01
N ILE A 48 4.92 7.62 5.34
CA ILE A 48 6.20 6.96 5.11
C ILE A 48 6.08 6.19 3.80
N ASP A 49 6.99 6.47 2.88
CA ASP A 49 7.02 5.83 1.56
C ASP A 49 8.35 5.10 1.35
N ASN A 50 8.33 4.04 0.55
CA ASN A 50 9.54 3.28 0.21
C ASN A 50 9.84 3.47 -1.28
N VAL A 51 10.81 4.34 -1.56
CA VAL A 51 11.21 4.70 -2.93
C VAL A 51 12.40 3.86 -3.35
N LYS A 52 12.36 3.35 -4.59
CA LYS A 52 13.50 2.63 -5.16
C LYS A 52 14.60 3.61 -5.55
N ASN A 53 15.81 3.41 -5.03
CA ASN A 53 17.01 4.15 -5.44
C ASN A 53 18.10 3.14 -5.82
N GLY A 54 18.07 2.71 -7.09
CA GLY A 54 18.86 1.58 -7.57
C GLY A 54 18.32 0.25 -7.04
N ILE A 55 19.20 -0.57 -6.45
CA ILE A 55 18.84 -1.89 -5.89
C ILE A 55 18.23 -1.77 -4.49
N PHE A 56 18.39 -0.62 -3.81
CA PHE A 56 17.93 -0.43 -2.44
C PHE A 56 16.59 0.31 -2.37
N ASN A 57 15.74 -0.12 -1.45
CA ASN A 57 14.55 0.63 -1.04
C ASN A 57 14.95 1.64 0.04
N GLN A 58 14.57 2.90 -0.16
CA GLN A 58 14.79 3.98 0.79
C GLN A 58 13.46 4.42 1.38
N THR A 59 13.38 4.40 2.71
CA THR A 59 12.21 4.85 3.44
C THR A 59 12.28 6.36 3.62
N VAL A 60 11.35 7.10 3.02
CA VAL A 60 11.33 8.58 2.96
C VAL A 60 9.99 9.13 3.46
N LEU A 61 9.93 10.44 3.67
CA LEU A 61 8.68 11.12 4.02
C LEU A 61 7.96 11.54 2.73
N ARG A 62 6.66 11.28 2.64
CA ARG A 62 5.81 11.84 1.59
C ARG A 62 4.75 12.72 2.21
N LEU A 63 4.59 13.92 1.66
CA LEU A 63 3.62 14.92 2.11
C LEU A 63 2.57 15.09 1.02
N LYS A 64 1.29 14.91 1.38
CA LYS A 64 0.15 15.23 0.52
C LYS A 64 -0.65 16.36 1.14
N ILE A 65 -0.70 17.49 0.47
CA ILE A 65 -1.27 18.74 0.97
C ILE A 65 -2.40 19.15 0.03
N LEU A 66 -3.60 19.35 0.57
CA LEU A 66 -4.72 19.96 -0.14
C LEU A 66 -4.87 21.40 0.36
N ASN A 67 -4.85 22.37 -0.55
CA ASN A 67 -5.15 23.76 -0.25
C ASN A 67 -6.68 23.91 -0.14
N LEU A 68 -7.19 24.28 1.03
CA LEU A 68 -8.64 24.47 1.27
C LEU A 68 -9.10 25.92 1.04
N THR A 69 -8.17 26.81 0.69
CA THR A 69 -8.46 28.23 0.49
C THR A 69 -8.71 28.57 -0.98
N ASN A 70 -9.31 29.74 -1.20
CA ASN A 70 -9.46 30.36 -2.52
C ASN A 70 -8.22 31.16 -2.97
N SER A 71 -7.13 31.10 -2.20
CA SER A 71 -5.90 31.85 -2.44
C SER A 71 -4.74 30.89 -2.76
N VAL A 72 -3.71 31.41 -3.43
CA VAL A 72 -2.49 30.65 -3.70
C VAL A 72 -1.73 30.41 -2.39
N LEU A 73 -1.33 29.16 -2.18
CA LEU A 73 -0.52 28.75 -1.04
C LEU A 73 0.93 28.53 -1.47
N LYS A 74 1.89 29.00 -0.68
CA LYS A 74 3.33 28.78 -0.89
C LYS A 74 3.93 28.00 0.28
N ILE A 75 4.59 26.87 0.04
CA ILE A 75 5.33 26.13 1.07
C ILE A 75 6.72 26.76 1.23
N VAL A 76 7.12 27.10 2.45
CA VAL A 76 8.45 27.69 2.73
C VAL A 76 9.39 26.58 3.22
N TRP A 77 10.01 25.87 2.28
CA TRP A 77 10.79 24.66 2.57
C TRP A 77 11.97 24.87 3.52
N ASP A 78 12.64 26.03 3.45
CA ASP A 78 13.77 26.36 4.32
C ASP A 78 13.40 26.42 5.82
N GLU A 79 12.10 26.54 6.13
CA GLU A 79 11.57 26.59 7.49
C GLU A 79 10.81 25.31 7.89
N CYS A 80 10.58 24.41 6.93
CA CYS A 80 10.01 23.09 7.20
C CYS A 80 11.07 22.18 7.82
N THR A 81 10.82 21.66 9.03
CA THR A 81 11.76 20.77 9.73
C THR A 81 11.11 19.46 10.15
N PHE A 82 11.91 18.40 10.20
CA PHE A 82 11.49 17.08 10.67
C PHE A 82 12.52 16.47 11.63
N THR A 83 12.05 15.72 12.61
CA THR A 83 12.94 14.99 13.53
C THR A 83 13.67 13.85 12.80
N ASP A 84 15.00 13.91 12.73
CA ASP A 84 15.86 12.95 12.05
C ASP A 84 16.20 11.72 12.90
N ASN A 85 16.95 10.77 12.34
CA ASN A 85 17.29 9.49 12.98
C ASN A 85 18.16 9.63 14.25
N TYR A 86 18.61 10.85 14.56
CA TYR A 86 19.39 11.21 15.72
C TYR A 86 18.59 12.07 16.71
N ASN A 87 17.27 12.17 16.51
CA ASN A 87 16.35 12.97 17.31
C ASN A 87 16.57 14.49 17.21
N ASN A 88 17.23 14.96 16.16
CA ASN A 88 17.43 16.39 15.87
C ASN A 88 16.34 16.89 14.92
N ASN A 89 15.86 18.13 15.12
CA ASN A 89 14.99 18.76 14.11
C ASN A 89 15.88 19.36 13.02
N VAL A 90 15.76 18.85 11.81
CA VAL A 90 16.55 19.29 10.66
C VAL A 90 15.64 19.74 9.53
N VAL A 91 16.13 20.66 8.69
CA VAL A 91 15.39 21.15 7.52
C VAL A 91 15.06 19.99 6.58
N LEU A 92 13.85 20.02 6.01
CA LEU A 92 13.44 19.10 4.96
C LEU A 92 13.91 19.59 3.60
N ILE A 93 14.48 18.68 2.82
CA ILE A 93 14.83 18.88 1.42
C ILE A 93 13.76 18.21 0.57
N HIS A 94 13.07 18.97 -0.28
CA HIS A 94 12.01 18.44 -1.14
C HIS A 94 12.58 17.86 -2.45
N GLU A 95 11.81 16.98 -3.10
CA GLU A 95 12.23 16.13 -4.23
C GLU A 95 12.88 16.89 -5.40
N ASN A 96 12.46 18.13 -5.65
CA ASN A 96 12.94 18.92 -6.79
C ASN A 96 14.27 19.67 -6.54
N GLN A 97 14.83 19.63 -5.32
CA GLN A 97 16.13 20.23 -5.02
C GLN A 97 17.27 19.25 -5.28
N LYS A 98 18.28 19.67 -6.06
CA LYS A 98 19.49 18.85 -6.27
C LYS A 98 20.25 18.66 -4.95
N TYR A 99 20.59 17.42 -4.61
CA TYR A 99 21.27 17.07 -3.35
C TYR A 99 22.64 17.72 -3.16
N ILE A 100 23.39 17.94 -4.24
CA ILE A 100 24.65 18.71 -4.22
C ILE A 100 24.46 20.17 -3.78
N SER A 101 23.24 20.68 -3.87
CA SER A 101 22.86 22.03 -3.52
C SER A 101 21.93 22.05 -2.29
N SER A 102 21.98 21.03 -1.45
CA SER A 102 21.16 20.92 -0.22
C SER A 102 21.51 21.98 0.84
N ASP A 103 22.60 22.72 0.67
CA ASP A 103 22.98 23.86 1.49
C ASP A 103 22.45 25.22 0.98
N LEU A 104 21.89 25.27 -0.22
CA LEU A 104 21.30 26.48 -0.79
C LEU A 104 19.84 26.64 -0.39
N HIS A 105 19.35 27.89 -0.45
CA HIS A 105 17.94 28.22 -0.27
C HIS A 105 17.05 27.44 -1.24
N GLN A 106 15.94 26.92 -0.72
CA GLN A 106 14.97 26.15 -1.49
C GLN A 106 13.86 27.05 -2.05
N ILE A 107 13.49 26.81 -3.30
CA ILE A 107 12.42 27.57 -3.97
C ILE A 107 11.08 27.14 -3.36
N PRO A 108 10.22 28.09 -2.92
CA PRO A 108 8.90 27.74 -2.40
C PRO A 108 8.04 26.99 -3.43
N SER A 109 7.42 25.88 -3.01
CA SER A 109 6.42 25.19 -3.85
C SER A 109 5.08 25.92 -3.79
N VAL A 110 4.42 26.08 -4.94
CA VAL A 110 3.15 26.79 -5.08
C VAL A 110 2.00 25.79 -5.25
N ILE A 111 0.95 25.93 -4.46
CA ILE A 111 -0.29 25.14 -4.56
C ILE A 111 -1.45 26.07 -4.92
N LEU A 112 -2.13 25.78 -6.02
CA LEU A 112 -3.30 26.54 -6.47
C LEU A 112 -4.50 26.34 -5.53
N PRO A 113 -5.49 27.25 -5.54
CA PRO A 113 -6.74 27.08 -4.79
C PRO A 113 -7.40 25.72 -5.05
N ASN A 114 -7.85 25.04 -3.98
CA ASN A 114 -8.52 23.75 -4.03
C ASN A 114 -7.71 22.60 -4.67
N ASP A 115 -6.41 22.81 -4.92
CA ASP A 115 -5.54 21.83 -5.56
C ASP A 115 -4.75 20.99 -4.54
N THR A 116 -4.31 19.81 -4.98
CA THR A 116 -3.54 18.87 -4.18
C THR A 116 -2.09 18.77 -4.65
N PHE A 117 -1.19 19.02 -3.72
CA PHE A 117 0.24 18.82 -3.87
C PHE A 117 0.67 17.49 -3.24
N ASN A 118 1.58 16.76 -3.88
CA ASN A 118 2.09 15.48 -3.40
C ASN A 118 3.57 15.35 -3.73
N GLU A 119 4.45 15.40 -2.73
CA GLU A 119 5.90 15.38 -2.94
C GLU A 119 6.62 14.58 -1.85
N ILE A 120 7.77 14.01 -2.23
CA ILE A 120 8.71 13.44 -1.27
C ILE A 120 9.53 14.56 -0.62
N ALA A 121 9.76 14.43 0.67
CA ALA A 121 10.69 15.28 1.42
C ALA A 121 11.63 14.40 2.25
N VAL A 122 12.89 14.81 2.38
CA VAL A 122 13.88 14.06 3.14
C VAL A 122 14.58 14.97 4.14
N PRO A 123 14.86 14.50 5.37
CA PRO A 123 15.67 15.28 6.31
C PRO A 123 17.04 15.59 5.71
N LYS A 124 17.50 16.83 5.79
CA LYS A 124 18.81 17.24 5.22
C LYS A 124 19.97 16.37 5.72
N SER A 125 19.95 16.00 7.00
CA SER A 125 20.96 15.11 7.59
C SER A 125 20.96 13.68 7.04
N HIS A 126 19.96 13.29 6.23
CA HIS A 126 19.89 11.99 5.59
C HIS A 126 20.50 11.99 4.19
N ILE A 127 20.85 13.15 3.64
CA ILE A 127 21.52 13.26 2.36
C ILE A 127 23.03 13.12 2.58
N TYR A 128 23.67 12.19 1.89
CA TYR A 128 25.11 12.00 1.95
C TYR A 128 25.68 11.59 0.61
N TYR A 129 26.96 11.91 0.37
CA TYR A 129 27.68 11.44 -0.81
C TYR A 129 28.38 10.13 -0.50
N TYR A 130 28.05 9.09 -1.26
CA TYR A 130 28.72 7.79 -1.17
C TYR A 130 29.83 7.73 -2.22
N THR A 131 31.07 7.49 -1.80
CA THR A 131 32.19 7.19 -2.68
C THR A 131 32.47 5.69 -2.67
N ASN A 132 32.36 5.05 -3.84
CA ASN A 132 32.91 3.71 -4.03
C ASN A 132 34.38 3.86 -4.42
N LEU A 133 35.29 3.54 -3.48
CA LEU A 133 36.73 3.59 -3.69
C LEU A 133 37.29 2.33 -4.39
N SER A 134 36.44 1.37 -4.75
CA SER A 134 36.90 0.14 -5.38
C SER A 134 37.29 0.38 -6.84
N THR A 135 38.57 0.17 -7.15
CA THR A 135 39.14 0.23 -8.51
C THR A 135 38.77 -0.97 -9.38
N ASN A 136 38.06 -1.96 -8.84
CA ASN A 136 37.66 -3.15 -9.59
C ASN A 136 36.49 -2.83 -10.54
N LYS A 137 36.79 -2.81 -11.84
CA LYS A 137 35.87 -2.60 -12.98
C LYS A 137 34.59 -3.46 -12.92
N TYR A 138 34.63 -4.58 -12.19
CA TYR A 138 33.50 -5.50 -12.00
C TYR A 138 32.43 -5.02 -11.01
N ASN A 139 32.71 -4.07 -10.12
CA ASN A 139 31.72 -3.57 -9.15
C ASN A 139 30.67 -2.62 -9.75
N ASN A 140 30.87 -2.17 -10.99
CA ASN A 140 29.88 -1.39 -11.73
C ASN A 140 28.70 -2.24 -12.25
N LEU A 141 28.80 -3.58 -12.24
CA LEU A 141 27.70 -4.46 -12.68
C LEU A 141 26.49 -4.45 -11.73
N PHE A 142 26.67 -4.05 -10.46
CA PHE A 142 25.60 -4.01 -9.45
C PHE A 142 25.10 -2.58 -9.14
N GLY A 143 25.40 -1.59 -9.99
CA GLY A 143 24.88 -0.23 -9.80
C GLY A 143 25.34 0.48 -8.52
N LEU A 144 26.41 0.00 -7.87
CA LEU A 144 27.02 0.61 -6.68
C LEU A 144 27.98 1.75 -7.05
N GLY A 145 27.55 2.63 -7.95
CA GLY A 145 28.33 3.81 -8.33
C GLY A 145 28.39 4.84 -7.20
N SER A 146 29.46 5.65 -7.22
CA SER A 146 29.57 6.84 -6.36
C SER A 146 28.44 7.82 -6.69
N GLY A 147 27.88 8.47 -5.68
CA GLY A 147 26.80 9.43 -5.88
C GLY A 147 26.10 9.83 -4.60
N TRP A 148 25.19 10.80 -4.72
CA TRP A 148 24.32 11.21 -3.63
C TRP A 148 23.32 10.10 -3.31
N LYS A 149 23.19 9.80 -2.01
CA LYS A 149 22.31 8.77 -1.46
C LYS A 149 21.49 9.38 -0.33
N ILE A 150 20.36 8.73 -0.04
CA ILE A 150 19.46 9.10 1.04
C ILE A 150 19.50 7.98 2.06
N LYS A 151 19.74 8.34 3.32
CA LYS A 151 19.62 7.43 4.45
C LYS A 151 18.14 7.23 4.76
N SER A 152 17.70 5.98 4.88
CA SER A 152 16.30 5.68 5.22
C SER A 152 15.91 6.24 6.60
N ILE A 153 14.70 6.77 6.70
CA ILE A 153 14.05 7.04 7.99
C ILE A 153 13.86 5.71 8.72
N ASN A 154 14.38 5.61 9.94
CA ASN A 154 14.27 4.39 10.74
C ASN A 154 13.17 4.48 11.81
N SER A 155 12.76 3.32 12.33
CA SER A 155 11.77 3.21 13.41
C SER A 155 12.36 3.32 14.81
N ASN A 156 13.69 3.48 14.95
CA ASN A 156 14.35 3.54 16.26
C ASN A 156 13.89 4.77 17.04
N ILE A 157 13.74 5.90 16.34
CA ILE A 157 13.07 7.08 16.88
C ILE A 157 11.61 7.03 16.43
N LYS A 158 10.73 6.59 17.34
CA LYS A 158 9.30 6.44 17.05
C LYS A 158 8.60 7.79 16.95
N ASN A 159 8.79 8.63 17.95
CA ASN A 159 8.12 9.91 18.04
C ASN A 159 8.89 10.95 17.22
N ARG A 160 8.20 11.53 16.24
CA ARG A 160 8.74 12.53 15.32
C ARG A 160 7.90 13.79 15.38
N LYS A 161 8.55 14.92 15.14
CA LYS A 161 7.92 16.23 15.03
C LYS A 161 8.17 16.76 13.63
N LEU A 162 7.10 17.23 12.98
CA LEU A 162 7.14 18.01 11.74
C LEU A 162 6.76 19.46 12.10
N LEU A 163 7.66 20.41 11.83
CA LEU A 163 7.29 21.82 11.69
C LEU A 163 7.05 22.06 10.21
N PHE A 164 5.84 22.48 9.86
CA PHE A 164 5.45 22.78 8.49
C PHE A 164 5.12 24.26 8.36
N THR A 165 5.81 24.95 7.46
CA THR A 165 5.69 26.40 7.26
C THR A 165 5.18 26.70 5.86
N TYR A 166 4.17 27.55 5.78
CA TYR A 166 3.54 27.97 4.52
C TYR A 166 3.08 29.41 4.59
N MET A 167 2.77 30.01 3.44
CA MET A 167 2.24 31.36 3.32
C MET A 167 0.95 31.34 2.50
N ILE A 168 -0.01 32.17 2.91
CA ILE A 168 -1.23 32.46 2.16
C ILE A 168 -1.42 33.97 2.22
N ASN A 169 -1.61 34.62 1.07
CA ASN A 169 -1.71 36.08 0.97
C ASN A 169 -0.54 36.80 1.69
N ASP A 170 0.67 36.28 1.50
CA ASP A 170 1.93 36.75 2.10
C ASP A 170 1.97 36.72 3.64
N ILE A 171 0.98 36.12 4.29
CA ILE A 171 0.98 35.85 5.73
C ILE A 171 1.57 34.47 5.97
N LYS A 172 2.72 34.43 6.64
CA LYS A 172 3.39 33.20 7.05
C LYS A 172 2.67 32.53 8.23
N LYS A 173 2.48 31.22 8.14
CA LYS A 173 1.85 30.36 9.14
C LYS A 173 2.71 29.12 9.40
N ASN A 174 2.69 28.65 10.65
CA ASN A 174 3.46 27.50 11.11
C ASN A 174 2.53 26.47 11.77
N ILE A 175 2.73 25.19 11.45
CA ILE A 175 2.01 24.07 12.09
C ILE A 175 3.04 23.11 12.67
N ILE A 176 2.79 22.65 13.88
CA ILE A 176 3.59 21.61 14.53
C ILE A 176 2.76 20.34 14.62
N ILE A 177 3.23 19.26 13.98
CA ILE A 177 2.58 17.97 13.97
C ILE A 177 3.49 16.95 14.65
N LYS A 178 2.98 16.30 15.69
CA LYS A 178 3.63 15.13 16.31
C LYS A 178 3.08 13.88 15.65
N THR A 179 3.97 12.96 15.28
CA THR A 179 3.63 11.67 14.68
C THR A 179 4.47 10.55 15.28
N THR A 180 4.01 9.31 15.10
CA THR A 180 4.68 8.11 15.59
C THR A 180 4.91 7.19 14.41
N ILE A 181 6.17 6.91 14.11
CA ILE A 181 6.56 5.89 13.15
C ILE A 181 6.34 4.52 13.83
N PRO A 182 5.53 3.61 13.24
CA PRO A 182 5.34 2.26 13.78
C PRO A 182 6.67 1.46 13.74
N ASN A 183 6.68 0.17 14.11
CA ASN A 183 7.89 -0.63 13.90
C ASN A 183 8.01 -1.05 12.43
N THR A 184 9.24 -1.24 11.92
CA THR A 184 9.50 -1.69 10.54
C THR A 184 8.81 -2.99 10.14
N SER A 185 8.58 -3.90 11.10
CA SER A 185 7.78 -5.11 10.90
C SER A 185 6.33 -4.82 10.52
N ASP A 186 5.77 -3.69 10.97
CA ASP A 186 4.34 -3.44 10.93
C ASP A 186 3.90 -2.87 9.57
N TYR A 187 4.78 -2.21 8.83
CA TYR A 187 4.50 -1.68 7.48
C TYR A 187 5.19 -2.44 6.33
N LEU A 188 6.18 -3.30 6.59
CA LEU A 188 6.59 -4.30 5.58
C LEU A 188 5.47 -5.32 5.30
N ASN A 189 4.55 -5.51 6.25
CA ASN A 189 3.33 -6.29 6.07
C ASN A 189 2.19 -5.50 5.41
N TYR A 190 2.37 -4.20 5.13
CA TYR A 190 1.46 -3.38 4.32
C TYR A 190 1.83 -3.47 2.84
N SER A 191 2.01 -4.70 2.35
CA SER A 191 2.16 -5.01 0.93
C SER A 191 0.76 -5.27 0.37
N ASP A 192 0.19 -4.28 -0.30
CA ASP A 192 -1.05 -4.45 -1.07
C ASP A 192 -0.75 -5.14 -2.42
N THR A 193 -0.09 -6.30 -2.36
CA THR A 193 0.11 -7.18 -3.51
C THR A 193 -0.12 -8.65 -3.22
N LYS A 194 -1.15 -9.17 -3.91
CA LYS A 194 -1.29 -10.50 -4.53
C LYS A 194 -1.50 -11.71 -3.61
N ILE A 195 -2.73 -12.20 -3.71
CA ILE A 195 -3.40 -13.28 -2.97
C ILE A 195 -3.52 -12.94 -1.49
N GLU A 196 -4.60 -12.22 -1.18
CA GLU A 196 -4.91 -11.82 0.19
C GLU A 196 -5.63 -12.91 0.96
N LYS A 197 -6.24 -13.84 0.20
CA LYS A 197 -6.97 -14.97 0.74
C LYS A 197 -7.08 -16.06 -0.31
N ILE A 198 -6.63 -17.26 0.05
CA ILE A 198 -7.02 -18.49 -0.63
C ILE A 198 -8.20 -19.04 0.16
N ASP A 199 -9.36 -19.10 -0.47
CA ASP A 199 -10.48 -19.84 0.08
C ASP A 199 -10.54 -21.19 -0.62
N ILE A 200 -10.11 -22.23 0.10
CA ILE A 200 -10.09 -23.61 -0.38
C ILE A 200 -11.51 -24.09 -0.69
N ALA A 201 -12.50 -23.62 0.05
CA ALA A 201 -13.84 -24.14 -0.03
C ALA A 201 -14.62 -23.59 -1.25
N THR A 202 -14.31 -22.37 -1.66
CA THR A 202 -14.77 -21.79 -2.95
C THR A 202 -13.72 -21.89 -4.06
N LEU A 203 -12.60 -22.58 -3.80
CA LEU A 203 -11.43 -22.69 -4.69
C LEU A 203 -11.00 -21.35 -5.28
N SER A 204 -11.15 -20.26 -4.51
CA SER A 204 -11.02 -18.88 -5.00
C SER A 204 -9.72 -18.24 -4.53
N PHE A 205 -9.01 -17.62 -5.46
CA PHE A 205 -7.87 -16.75 -5.20
C PHE A 205 -8.35 -15.31 -5.23
N PHE A 206 -8.62 -14.76 -4.04
CA PHE A 206 -9.01 -13.37 -3.92
C PHE A 206 -7.77 -12.48 -4.01
N THR A 207 -7.69 -11.71 -5.10
CA THR A 207 -6.54 -10.86 -5.40
C THR A 207 -6.80 -9.37 -5.19
N ASN A 208 -8.08 -8.97 -5.08
CA ASN A 208 -8.48 -7.56 -5.05
C ASN A 208 -9.39 -7.26 -3.85
N LYS A 209 -8.99 -6.34 -2.95
CA LYS A 209 -9.87 -5.76 -1.92
C LYS A 209 -10.90 -4.82 -2.52
N LYS A 210 -12.11 -4.86 -1.95
CA LYS A 210 -13.11 -3.80 -2.13
C LYS A 210 -13.17 -2.97 -0.86
N LEU A 211 -13.03 -1.65 -0.99
CA LEU A 211 -13.08 -0.70 0.12
C LEU A 211 -14.30 0.21 0.01
N ASN A 212 -14.87 0.64 1.15
CA ASN A 212 -15.88 1.70 1.18
C ASN A 212 -15.22 3.11 1.16
N LYS A 213 -16.05 4.17 1.19
CA LYS A 213 -15.57 5.58 1.20
C LYS A 213 -14.67 5.92 2.39
N ASP A 214 -14.80 5.17 3.49
CA ASP A 214 -13.99 5.34 4.70
C ASP A 214 -12.69 4.51 4.68
N GLY A 215 -12.41 3.80 3.59
CA GLY A 215 -11.26 2.91 3.45
C GLY A 215 -11.39 1.58 4.19
N LYS A 216 -12.58 1.20 4.65
CA LYS A 216 -12.83 -0.10 5.30
C LYS A 216 -13.11 -1.19 4.27
N ILE A 217 -12.64 -2.41 4.54
CA ILE A 217 -12.83 -3.56 3.65
C ILE A 217 -14.31 -3.98 3.67
N ILE A 218 -14.92 -4.06 2.49
CA ILE A 218 -16.31 -4.47 2.29
C ILE A 218 -16.44 -5.71 1.40
N GLY A 219 -15.34 -6.23 0.88
CA GLY A 219 -15.37 -7.43 0.06
C GLY A 219 -14.03 -7.73 -0.60
N TYR A 220 -14.05 -8.79 -1.39
CA TYR A 220 -12.92 -9.29 -2.14
C TYR A 220 -13.38 -9.77 -3.52
N SER A 221 -12.49 -9.74 -4.51
CA SER A 221 -12.72 -10.33 -5.83
C SER A 221 -11.45 -10.95 -6.39
N GLY A 222 -11.60 -11.90 -7.31
CA GLY A 222 -10.48 -12.57 -7.95
C GLY A 222 -10.92 -13.71 -8.85
N TYR A 223 -10.00 -14.63 -9.14
CA TYR A 223 -10.24 -15.78 -10.00
C TYR A 223 -10.35 -17.05 -9.16
N ASN A 224 -11.15 -18.03 -9.58
CA ASN A 224 -11.17 -19.36 -8.98
C ASN A 224 -10.39 -20.37 -9.82
N LEU A 225 -10.04 -21.51 -9.21
CA LEU A 225 -9.34 -22.62 -9.88
C LEU A 225 -10.10 -23.17 -11.10
N GLY A 226 -11.41 -22.94 -11.16
CA GLY A 226 -12.23 -23.25 -12.33
C GLY A 226 -12.05 -22.28 -13.50
N ILE A 227 -11.03 -21.42 -13.51
CA ILE A 227 -10.81 -20.38 -14.55
C ILE A 227 -11.99 -19.37 -14.60
N GLY A 228 -12.77 -19.29 -13.52
CA GLY A 228 -13.87 -18.34 -13.42
C GLY A 228 -13.53 -17.12 -12.58
N TYR A 229 -14.50 -16.24 -12.44
CA TYR A 229 -14.43 -15.08 -11.55
C TYR A 229 -15.16 -15.39 -10.25
N SER A 230 -14.68 -14.85 -9.14
CA SER A 230 -15.30 -14.94 -7.83
C SER A 230 -15.32 -13.59 -7.15
N GLU A 231 -16.42 -13.29 -6.47
CA GLU A 231 -16.60 -12.07 -5.72
C GLU A 231 -17.33 -12.34 -4.41
N ARG A 232 -16.84 -11.75 -3.34
CA ARG A 232 -17.39 -11.77 -1.99
C ARG A 232 -17.66 -10.36 -1.53
N ASN A 233 -18.82 -10.12 -0.94
CA ASN A 233 -19.22 -8.84 -0.38
C ASN A 233 -19.78 -9.05 1.03
N TYR A 234 -19.18 -8.39 2.03
CA TYR A 234 -19.66 -8.41 3.40
C TYR A 234 -20.89 -7.52 3.56
N PHE A 235 -21.83 -7.94 4.41
CA PHE A 235 -23.01 -7.10 4.73
C PHE A 235 -22.63 -5.87 5.56
N GLU A 236 -21.56 -5.98 6.34
CA GLU A 236 -20.95 -4.89 7.09
C GLU A 236 -19.46 -4.82 6.79
N PRO A 237 -18.79 -3.66 7.00
CA PRO A 237 -17.34 -3.60 6.89
C PRO A 237 -16.67 -4.67 7.75
N LEU A 238 -15.66 -5.33 7.17
CA LEU A 238 -14.93 -6.43 7.79
C LEU A 238 -14.42 -6.06 9.18
N LYS A 239 -14.70 -6.93 10.15
CA LYS A 239 -14.22 -6.84 11.52
C LYS A 239 -13.24 -7.98 11.79
N TYR A 240 -12.05 -7.64 12.27
CA TYR A 240 -11.07 -8.61 12.75
C TYR A 240 -11.46 -9.13 14.14
N ASP A 241 -11.06 -10.36 14.44
CA ASP A 241 -11.40 -11.08 15.66
C ASP A 241 -12.93 -11.21 15.87
N ALA A 242 -13.66 -11.37 14.77
CA ALA A 242 -15.10 -11.40 14.75
C ALA A 242 -15.64 -12.27 13.60
N TRP A 243 -16.89 -12.71 13.75
CA TRP A 243 -17.65 -13.34 12.68
C TRP A 243 -18.22 -12.28 11.73
N ASN A 244 -18.03 -12.49 10.44
CA ASN A 244 -18.42 -11.61 9.36
C ASN A 244 -19.37 -12.35 8.41
N SER A 245 -20.58 -11.83 8.25
CA SER A 245 -21.54 -12.36 7.28
C SER A 245 -21.30 -11.73 5.91
N TYR A 246 -21.42 -12.53 4.85
CA TYR A 246 -21.22 -12.09 3.47
C TYR A 246 -22.18 -12.79 2.51
N TRP A 247 -22.35 -12.19 1.34
CA TRP A 247 -22.84 -12.87 0.15
C TRP A 247 -21.71 -12.95 -0.88
N TYR A 248 -21.82 -13.90 -1.78
CA TYR A 248 -20.81 -14.10 -2.81
C TYR A 248 -21.42 -14.63 -4.09
N TRP A 249 -20.73 -14.44 -5.20
CA TRP A 249 -21.07 -14.99 -6.48
C TRP A 249 -19.81 -15.27 -7.29
N GLY A 250 -19.94 -16.09 -8.32
CA GLY A 250 -18.86 -16.37 -9.25
C GLY A 250 -19.30 -17.21 -10.43
N THR A 251 -18.33 -17.62 -11.23
CA THR A 251 -18.52 -18.52 -12.37
C THR A 251 -17.56 -19.69 -12.29
N LEU A 252 -17.94 -20.86 -12.80
CA LEU A 252 -17.02 -21.97 -13.07
C LEU A 252 -16.83 -22.06 -14.60
N GLY A 253 -15.58 -22.11 -15.05
CA GLY A 253 -15.22 -22.15 -16.47
C GLY A 253 -15.74 -20.96 -17.27
N LEU A 254 -15.92 -19.80 -16.63
CA LEU A 254 -16.60 -18.60 -17.15
C LEU A 254 -18.07 -18.77 -17.55
N ILE A 255 -18.66 -19.96 -17.39
CA ILE A 255 -19.95 -20.31 -17.98
C ILE A 255 -21.01 -20.60 -16.93
N VAL A 256 -20.66 -21.30 -15.85
CA VAL A 256 -21.64 -21.78 -14.87
C VAL A 256 -21.66 -20.84 -13.67
N PRO A 257 -22.66 -19.94 -13.55
CA PRO A 257 -22.73 -19.04 -12.41
C PRO A 257 -23.09 -19.81 -11.13
N TYR A 258 -22.53 -19.36 -10.02
CA TYR A 258 -22.93 -19.78 -8.68
C TYR A 258 -22.99 -18.57 -7.76
N GLY A 259 -23.73 -18.70 -6.68
CA GLY A 259 -23.73 -17.71 -5.61
C GLY A 259 -24.23 -18.29 -4.31
N GLY A 260 -24.18 -17.49 -3.26
CA GLY A 260 -24.66 -17.90 -1.97
C GLY A 260 -24.35 -16.90 -0.88
N VAL A 261 -24.54 -17.35 0.35
CA VAL A 261 -24.25 -16.57 1.56
C VAL A 261 -23.36 -17.38 2.48
N GLY A 262 -22.62 -16.71 3.34
CA GLY A 262 -21.76 -17.35 4.31
C GLY A 262 -21.45 -16.47 5.51
N ILE A 263 -20.83 -17.11 6.48
CA ILE A 263 -20.25 -16.46 7.65
C ILE A 263 -18.80 -16.89 7.76
N GLU A 264 -17.91 -16.00 8.17
CA GLU A 264 -16.53 -16.34 8.46
C GLU A 264 -15.96 -15.57 9.63
N TYR A 265 -15.24 -16.28 10.48
CA TYR A 265 -14.39 -15.68 11.49
C TYR A 265 -13.04 -15.36 10.86
N ILE A 266 -12.51 -14.17 11.15
CA ILE A 266 -11.18 -13.74 10.71
C ILE A 266 -10.39 -13.33 11.94
N ASN A 267 -9.18 -13.85 12.09
CA ASN A 267 -8.33 -13.50 13.22
C ASN A 267 -7.71 -12.09 13.07
N LYS A 268 -7.05 -11.63 14.13
CA LYS A 268 -6.59 -10.23 14.28
C LYS A 268 -5.65 -9.73 13.18
N ASP A 269 -4.81 -10.60 12.64
CA ASP A 269 -3.80 -10.33 11.62
C ASP A 269 -4.20 -10.84 10.23
N ASN A 270 -5.44 -11.33 10.06
CA ASN A 270 -5.97 -11.88 8.81
C ASN A 270 -5.18 -13.08 8.25
N SER A 271 -4.33 -13.72 9.07
CA SER A 271 -3.56 -14.91 8.66
C SER A 271 -4.40 -16.18 8.65
N PHE A 272 -5.55 -16.17 9.33
CA PHE A 272 -6.45 -17.32 9.46
C PHE A 272 -7.91 -16.90 9.37
N SER A 273 -8.70 -17.68 8.64
CA SER A 273 -10.16 -17.59 8.66
C SER A 273 -10.82 -18.95 8.59
N ILE A 274 -11.95 -19.09 9.28
CA ILE A 274 -12.81 -20.27 9.20
C ILE A 274 -14.24 -19.82 8.92
N GLY A 275 -14.93 -20.50 8.01
CA GLY A 275 -16.27 -20.10 7.62
C GLY A 275 -17.15 -21.24 7.17
N LEU A 276 -18.45 -20.96 7.16
CA LEU A 276 -19.50 -21.81 6.62
C LEU A 276 -20.23 -21.02 5.54
N PHE A 277 -20.59 -21.68 4.45
CA PHE A 277 -21.23 -21.03 3.32
C PHE A 277 -22.13 -22.01 2.57
N THR A 278 -23.07 -21.45 1.81
CA THR A 278 -23.96 -22.21 0.91
C THR A 278 -23.49 -22.00 -0.52
N ILE A 279 -23.40 -23.06 -1.34
CA ILE A 279 -23.23 -22.94 -2.80
C ILE A 279 -24.58 -23.21 -3.45
N TYR A 280 -25.12 -22.21 -4.14
CA TYR A 280 -26.24 -22.36 -5.04
C TYR A 280 -25.74 -22.24 -6.48
N VAL A 281 -25.77 -23.36 -7.21
CA VAL A 281 -25.53 -23.37 -8.65
C VAL A 281 -26.86 -23.04 -9.33
N VAL A 282 -26.87 -22.05 -10.23
CA VAL A 282 -28.08 -21.68 -10.98
C VAL A 282 -28.04 -22.40 -12.33
N PRO A 283 -28.71 -23.56 -12.52
CA PRO A 283 -28.76 -24.18 -13.84
C PRO A 283 -29.75 -23.44 -14.74
N TRP A 284 -29.31 -22.97 -15.90
CA TRP A 284 -30.21 -22.80 -17.04
C TRP A 284 -29.47 -22.89 -18.38
N PHE A 285 -29.95 -23.76 -19.27
CA PHE A 285 -29.62 -23.76 -20.68
C PHE A 285 -30.92 -23.88 -21.48
N THR A 286 -31.05 -23.08 -22.55
CA THR A 286 -32.07 -23.26 -23.58
C THR A 286 -31.43 -22.95 -24.94
N MET A 287 -31.55 -23.88 -25.88
CA MET A 287 -31.25 -23.67 -27.29
C MET A 287 -32.53 -23.94 -28.06
N GLY A 288 -32.96 -22.97 -28.85
CA GLY A 288 -34.07 -23.12 -29.79
C GLY A 288 -33.60 -22.76 -31.20
N PHE A 289 -33.98 -23.59 -32.17
CA PHE A 289 -33.92 -23.24 -33.59
C PHE A 289 -35.36 -23.13 -34.09
N SER A 290 -35.67 -22.03 -34.75
CA SER A 290 -36.93 -21.83 -35.46
C SER A 290 -36.72 -22.09 -36.95
N PHE A 291 -37.64 -22.83 -37.57
CA PHE A 291 -37.82 -22.88 -39.01
C PHE A 291 -39.09 -22.11 -39.36
#